data_AF-A0A523DPR8-F1
#
_entry.id   AF-A0A523DPR8-F1
#
_cell.length_a   1.000
_cell.length_b   1.000
_cell.length_c   1.000
_cell.angle_alpha   90.00
_cell.angle_beta   90.00
_cell.angle_gamma   90.00
#
_symmetry.space_group_name_H-M   'P 1'
#
loop_
_entity.id
_entity.type
_entity.pdbx_description
1 polymer ?
#
loop_
_entity_poly.entity_id
_entity_poly.type
_entity_poly.pdbx_seq_one_letter_code
_entity_poly.pdbx_strand_id
1 'polypeptide(L)'
;MAVAAGVGRILLTCAAGAIRPGLAPGDLVLVSDHLNLMAWSPPPGGEPFLDLTQVYDLAGSRILAAAAAEAGQTLGHGGWLLAGLVRWAALPAD
;
A
#
# COMPACT_ATOMS: atom_id res chain seq x y z
N MET A 1 -15.57 8.02 -1.10
CA MET A 1 -15.27 9.10 -0.11
C MET A 1 -14.00 9.87 -0.48
N ALA A 2 -12.79 9.28 -0.50
CA ALA A 2 -11.56 10.03 -0.85
C ALA A 2 -11.58 10.66 -2.26
N VAL A 3 -11.91 9.87 -3.30
CA VAL A 3 -12.03 10.39 -4.67
C VAL A 3 -13.11 11.48 -4.79
N ALA A 4 -14.26 11.28 -4.13
CA ALA A 4 -15.33 12.28 -4.10
C ALA A 4 -14.92 13.59 -3.38
N ALA A 5 -13.95 13.52 -2.47
CA ALA A 5 -13.35 14.67 -1.81
C ALA A 5 -12.20 15.32 -2.61
N GLY A 6 -11.96 14.88 -3.86
CA GLY A 6 -10.91 15.45 -4.73
C GLY A 6 -9.49 14.91 -4.48
N VAL A 7 -9.35 13.80 -3.74
CA VAL A 7 -8.04 13.20 -3.46
C VAL A 7 -7.46 12.56 -4.72
N GLY A 8 -6.28 13.02 -5.15
CA GLY A 8 -5.54 12.45 -6.29
C GLY A 8 -4.48 11.40 -5.93
N ARG A 9 -4.13 11.25 -4.64
CA ARG A 9 -3.16 10.25 -4.15
C ARG A 9 -3.58 9.74 -2.78
N ILE A 10 -3.45 8.44 -2.56
CA ILE A 10 -3.79 7.80 -1.29
C ILE A 10 -2.50 7.25 -0.68
N LEU A 11 -2.21 7.61 0.57
CA LEU A 11 -1.17 6.98 1.38
C LEU A 11 -1.84 5.92 2.27
N LEU A 12 -1.46 4.66 2.07
CA LEU A 12 -1.95 3.54 2.89
C LEU A 12 -0.86 3.09 3.84
N THR A 13 -1.22 2.89 5.11
CA THR A 13 -0.35 2.32 6.14
C THR A 13 -1.02 1.10 6.76
N CYS A 14 -0.24 0.10 7.12
CA CYS A 14 -0.72 -1.06 7.84
C CYS A 14 0.39 -1.65 8.72
N ALA A 15 -0.01 -2.37 9.76
CA ALA A 15 0.89 -3.28 10.46
C ALA A 15 0.87 -4.64 9.75
N ALA A 16 2.03 -5.21 9.48
CA ALA A 16 2.16 -6.51 8.83
C ALA A 16 3.27 -7.33 9.48
N GLY A 17 3.14 -8.66 9.42
CA GLY A 17 4.21 -9.58 9.81
C GLY A 17 5.27 -9.66 8.72
N ALA A 18 6.54 -9.63 9.10
CA ALA A 18 7.64 -9.79 8.16
C ALA A 18 7.93 -11.27 7.86
N ILE A 19 8.10 -11.61 6.59
CA ILE A 19 8.50 -12.95 6.13
C ILE A 19 9.94 -13.01 5.61
N ARG A 20 10.57 -11.86 5.32
CA ARG A 20 11.98 -11.81 4.92
C ARG A 20 12.90 -11.87 6.14
N PRO A 21 13.98 -12.66 6.08
CA PRO A 21 15.07 -12.59 7.05
C PRO A 21 15.69 -11.18 7.12
N GLY A 22 15.92 -10.69 8.34
CA GLY A 22 16.57 -9.40 8.58
C GLY A 22 15.61 -8.22 8.75
N LEU A 23 14.29 -8.44 8.70
CA LEU A 23 13.29 -7.47 9.17
C LEU A 23 12.95 -7.74 10.64
N ALA A 24 12.76 -6.67 11.41
CA ALA A 24 12.39 -6.69 12.81
C ALA A 24 11.10 -5.89 13.07
N PRO A 25 10.38 -6.16 14.18
CA PRO A 25 9.27 -5.31 14.61
C PRO A 25 9.69 -3.83 14.70
N GLY A 26 8.90 -2.95 14.10
CA GLY A 26 9.19 -1.51 14.02
C GLY A 26 9.82 -1.07 12.70
N ASP A 27 10.31 -2.00 11.87
CA ASP A 27 10.84 -1.65 10.55
C ASP A 27 9.72 -1.11 9.64
N LEU A 28 10.04 -0.03 8.92
CA LEU A 28 9.21 0.51 7.87
C LEU A 28 9.53 -0.15 6.53
N VAL A 29 8.49 -0.49 5.79
CA VAL A 29 8.62 -1.18 4.50
C VAL A 29 7.83 -0.44 3.44
N LEU A 30 8.46 -0.17 2.30
CA LEU A 30 7.76 0.30 1.11
C LEU A 30 7.12 -0.89 0.40
N VAL A 31 5.81 -0.80 0.16
CA VAL A 31 5.08 -1.77 -0.64
C VAL A 31 5.22 -1.39 -2.11
N SER A 32 5.80 -2.27 -2.90
CA SER A 32 5.96 -2.09 -4.35
C SER A 32 5.00 -2.94 -5.17
N ASP A 33 4.42 -3.99 -4.58
CA ASP A 33 3.46 -4.90 -5.22
C ASP A 33 2.64 -5.64 -4.15
N HIS A 34 1.60 -6.38 -4.55
CA HIS A 34 0.81 -7.21 -3.65
C HIS A 34 0.27 -8.47 -4.33
N LEU A 35 -0.05 -9.48 -3.52
CA LEU A 35 -0.80 -10.65 -3.95
C LEU A 35 -2.12 -10.70 -3.19
N ASN A 36 -3.23 -10.74 -3.91
CA ASN A 36 -4.53 -10.90 -3.30
C ASN A 36 -4.85 -12.39 -3.05
N LEU A 37 -4.64 -12.85 -1.81
CA LEU A 37 -4.98 -14.21 -1.37
C LEU A 37 -6.35 -14.30 -0.66
N MET A 38 -7.18 -13.25 -0.75
CA MET A 38 -8.44 -13.16 0.00
C MET A 38 -9.60 -13.94 -0.64
N ALA A 39 -9.35 -14.66 -1.75
CA ALA A 39 -10.38 -15.30 -2.59
C ALA A 39 -11.51 -14.34 -3.04
N TRP A 40 -11.25 -13.04 -2.98
CA TRP A 40 -12.20 -11.97 -3.27
C TRP A 40 -11.45 -10.70 -3.64
N SER A 41 -11.95 -9.96 -4.64
CA SER A 41 -11.48 -8.63 -5.02
C SER A 41 -12.64 -7.65 -4.94
N PRO A 42 -12.42 -6.40 -4.51
CA PRO A 42 -13.42 -5.35 -4.61
C PRO A 42 -13.89 -5.21 -6.06
N PRO A 43 -15.19 -4.98 -6.29
CA PRO A 43 -15.67 -4.67 -7.63
C PRO A 43 -14.96 -3.41 -8.13
N PRO A 44 -14.55 -3.36 -9.40
CA PRO A 44 -13.95 -2.16 -9.95
C PRO A 44 -14.94 -1.00 -9.87
N GLY A 45 -14.47 0.16 -9.41
CA GLY A 45 -15.27 1.39 -9.33
C GLY A 45 -15.40 2.15 -10.65
N GLY A 46 -15.12 1.50 -11.79
CA GLY A 46 -15.00 2.11 -13.11
C GLY A 46 -14.90 1.05 -14.19
N GLU A 47 -13.77 1.00 -14.91
CA GLU A 47 -13.52 0.02 -15.97
C GLU A 47 -13.63 -1.44 -15.47
N PRO A 48 -14.24 -2.35 -16.25
CA PRO A 48 -14.43 -3.74 -15.84
C PRO A 48 -13.11 -4.51 -15.66
N PHE A 49 -12.03 -4.05 -16.30
CA PHE A 49 -10.68 -4.62 -16.19
C PHE A 49 -9.67 -3.50 -15.89
N LEU A 50 -9.12 -3.49 -14.68
CA LEU A 50 -8.06 -2.56 -14.30
C LEU A 50 -6.68 -3.17 -14.51
N ASP A 51 -5.77 -2.39 -15.09
CA ASP A 51 -4.35 -2.68 -15.04
C ASP A 51 -3.80 -2.38 -13.64
N LEU A 52 -3.13 -3.35 -13.04
CA LEU A 52 -2.51 -3.24 -11.72
C LEU A 52 -0.97 -3.23 -11.78
N THR A 53 -0.38 -3.23 -12.99
CA THR A 53 1.07 -3.26 -13.21
C THR A 53 1.81 -2.13 -12.49
N GLN A 54 1.15 -0.98 -12.29
CA GLN A 54 1.69 0.18 -11.59
C GLN A 54 0.72 0.71 -10.52
N VAL A 55 0.04 -0.20 -9.80
CA VAL A 55 -0.91 0.18 -8.74
C VAL A 55 -0.22 0.94 -7.59
N TYR A 56 1.05 0.64 -7.32
CA TYR A 56 1.90 1.42 -6.42
C TYR A 56 2.79 2.36 -7.23
N ASP A 57 2.53 3.67 -7.11
CA ASP A 57 3.23 4.69 -7.88
C ASP A 57 4.74 4.75 -7.56
N LEU A 58 5.57 4.56 -8.59
CA LEU A 58 7.03 4.64 -8.48
C LEU A 58 7.49 6.05 -8.08
N ALA A 59 6.82 7.10 -8.55
CA ALA A 59 7.17 8.48 -8.18
C ALA A 59 6.86 8.73 -6.69
N GLY A 60 5.68 8.30 -6.21
CA GLY A 60 5.33 8.30 -4.79
C GLY A 60 6.32 7.53 -3.92
N SER A 61 6.76 6.36 -4.38
CA SER A 61 7.75 5.52 -3.67
C SER A 61 9.09 6.23 -3.48
N ARG A 62 9.56 6.96 -4.51
CA ARG A 62 10.79 7.78 -4.42
C ARG A 62 10.66 8.92 -3.42
N ILE A 63 9.49 9.57 -3.36
CA ILE A 63 9.22 10.64 -2.39
C ILE A 63 9.26 10.08 -0.96
N LEU A 64 8.62 8.93 -0.73
CA LEU A 64 8.63 8.28 0.59
C LEU A 64 10.05 7.84 1.00
N ALA A 65 10.84 7.32 0.06
CA ALA A 65 12.24 6.96 0.31
C ALA A 65 13.09 8.17 0.71
N ALA A 66 12.93 9.30 0.01
CA ALA A 66 13.62 10.54 0.35
C ALA A 66 13.20 11.05 1.73
N ALA A 67 11.89 11.08 2.01
CA ALA A 67 11.36 11.52 3.30
C ALA A 67 11.85 10.64 4.46
N ALA A 68 11.95 9.32 4.26
CA ALA A 68 12.49 8.43 5.27
C ALA A 68 13.98 8.70 5.53
N ALA A 69 14.77 8.91 4.48
CA ALA A 69 16.18 9.28 4.62
C ALA A 69 16.36 10.59 5.40
N GLU A 70 15.55 11.61 5.10
CA GLU A 70 15.52 12.89 5.84
C GLU A 70 15.15 12.70 7.32
N ALA A 71 14.24 11.76 7.60
CA ALA A 71 13.81 11.42 8.94
C ALA A 71 14.75 10.46 9.69
N GLY A 72 15.89 10.07 9.09
CA GLY A 72 16.82 9.08 9.66
C GLY A 72 16.22 7.68 9.77
N GLN A 73 15.20 7.37 8.97
CA GLN A 73 14.54 6.07 8.91
C GLN A 73 15.07 5.25 7.74
N THR A 74 15.35 3.97 8.01
CA THR A 74 15.68 3.01 6.96
C THR A 74 14.41 2.35 6.46
N LEU A 75 14.16 2.40 5.16
CA LEU A 75 13.09 1.62 4.53
C LEU A 75 13.64 0.29 4.05
N GLY A 76 13.00 -0.81 4.45
CA GLY A 76 13.25 -2.11 3.84
C GLY A 76 12.81 -2.09 2.37
N HIS A 77 13.71 -2.42 1.44
CA HIS A 77 13.42 -2.49 0.00
C HIS A 77 13.29 -3.96 -0.48
N GLY A 78 12.34 -4.27 -1.36
CA GLY A 78 12.12 -5.59 -1.97
C GLY A 78 10.64 -5.79 -2.31
N GLY A 79 10.29 -6.70 -3.23
CA GLY A 79 8.88 -7.01 -3.50
C GLY A 79 8.26 -7.67 -2.26
N TRP A 80 7.33 -6.99 -1.59
CA TRP A 80 6.71 -7.50 -0.36
C TRP A 80 5.24 -7.82 -0.57
N LEU A 81 4.94 -9.08 -0.28
CA LEU A 81 3.61 -9.66 -0.21
C LEU A 81 2.79 -9.04 0.93
N LEU A 82 1.85 -8.15 0.63
CA LEU A 82 0.72 -7.92 1.53
C LEU A 82 -0.31 -9.04 1.32
N ALA A 83 -0.17 -10.14 2.05
CA ALA A 83 -1.18 -11.19 2.13
C ALA A 83 -2.13 -10.89 3.31
N GLY A 84 -3.11 -10.00 3.11
CA GLY A 84 -4.14 -9.77 4.12
C GLY A 84 -4.86 -8.45 4.01
N LEU A 85 -6.20 -8.56 3.91
CA LEU A 85 -7.25 -7.58 4.15
C LEU A 85 -6.82 -6.11 4.42
N VAL A 86 -6.78 -5.27 3.39
CA VAL A 86 -7.19 -3.87 3.59
C VAL A 86 -8.71 -3.85 3.51
N ARG A 87 -9.39 -4.14 4.63
CA ARG A 87 -10.83 -3.87 4.69
C ARG A 87 -10.93 -2.36 4.69
N TRP A 88 -11.40 -1.80 3.59
CA TRP A 88 -11.99 -0.49 3.63
C TRP A 88 -13.18 -0.62 4.57
N ALA A 89 -13.01 -0.27 5.85
CA ALA A 89 -14.15 0.11 6.64
C ALA A 89 -14.70 1.33 5.89
N ALA A 90 -15.71 1.11 5.06
CA ALA A 90 -16.65 2.16 4.79
C ALA A 90 -17.13 2.60 6.17
N LEU A 91 -16.57 3.71 6.67
CA LEU A 91 -17.23 4.44 7.72
C LEU A 91 -18.65 4.68 7.21
N PRO A 92 -19.67 4.52 8.07
CA PRO A 92 -21.02 4.86 7.69
C PRO A 92 -21.02 6.26 7.05
N ALA A 93 -21.80 6.41 5.98
CA ALA A 93 -22.08 7.72 5.44
C ALA A 93 -23.11 8.37 6.36
N ASP A 94 -22.65 8.88 7.51
CA ASP A 94 -23.33 9.92 8.28
C ASP A 94 -22.64 11.28 8.04
#